data_AF-A0A1Q9ELW6-F1
#
_entry.id   AF-A0A1Q9ELW6-F1
#
_cell.length_a   1.000
_cell.length_b   1.000
_cell.length_c   1.000
_cell.angle_alpha   90.00
_cell.angle_beta   90.00
_cell.angle_gamma   90.00
#
_symmetry.space_group_name_H-M   'P 1'
#
loop_
_entity.id
_entity.type
_entity.pdbx_description
1 polymer ?
#
loop_
_entity_poly.entity_id
_entity_poly.type
_entity_poly.pdbx_seq_one_letter_code
_entity_poly.pdbx_strand_id
1 'polypeptide(L)'
;MEGRLEGQAGTTTVYRQEVQIPTNHVVRGDVVVLGTGDVVPADMRLAESEDLKVSEMALTGEPDDVSKTWKLKPKKEGEPEKLTPEVCVFSGCNVTNGKAG
;
A
#
# COMPACT_ATOMS: atom_id res chain seq x y z
N MET A 1 -4.93 -19.41 30.74
CA MET A 1 -4.43 -19.67 29.37
C MET A 1 -5.67 -19.88 28.53
N GLU A 2 -6.04 -19.11 27.51
CA GLU A 2 -5.31 -18.17 26.65
C GLU A 2 -5.69 -16.70 26.89
N GLY A 3 -4.67 -15.84 26.97
CA GLY A 3 -4.83 -14.42 26.68
C GLY A 3 -4.95 -14.28 25.17
N ARG A 4 -6.14 -13.96 24.68
CA ARG A 4 -6.36 -13.50 23.31
C ARG A 4 -5.46 -12.28 23.13
N LEU A 5 -4.42 -12.40 22.32
CA LEU A 5 -3.63 -11.28 21.88
C LEU A 5 -4.60 -10.33 21.16
N GLU A 6 -5.00 -9.26 21.84
CA GLU A 6 -5.50 -8.07 21.17
C GLU A 6 -4.30 -7.52 20.39
N GLY A 7 -4.08 -8.10 19.21
CA GLY A 7 -3.16 -7.55 18.24
C GLY A 7 -3.57 -6.11 18.04
N GLN A 8 -2.66 -5.19 18.33
CA GLN A 8 -2.82 -3.76 18.16
C GLN A 8 -3.48 -3.50 16.80
N ALA A 9 -4.80 -3.29 16.80
CA ALA A 9 -5.57 -3.25 15.57
C ALA A 9 -5.22 -1.92 14.91
N GLY A 10 -4.39 -1.98 13.86
CA GLY A 10 -4.12 -0.84 13.01
C GLY A 10 -5.44 -0.23 12.54
N THR A 11 -5.50 1.09 12.50
CA THR A 11 -6.59 1.81 11.86
C THR A 11 -6.12 2.30 10.50
N THR A 12 -7.05 2.40 9.57
CA THR A 12 -6.81 2.91 8.22
C THR A 12 -7.89 3.93 7.89
N THR A 13 -7.50 5.03 7.24
CA THR A 13 -8.42 6.07 6.80
C THR A 13 -9.04 5.70 5.45
N VAL A 14 -10.38 5.77 5.33
CA VAL A 14 -11.10 5.52 4.07
C VAL A 14 -12.05 6.68 3.68
N TYR A 15 -12.17 6.98 2.39
CA TYR A 15 -13.10 7.98 1.84
C TYR A 15 -14.54 7.45 1.62
N ARG A 16 -15.13 6.79 2.63
CA ARG A 16 -16.61 6.69 2.70
C ARG A 16 -17.23 7.94 3.30
N GLN A 17 -16.56 8.46 4.35
CA GLN A 17 -16.91 9.65 5.13
C GLN A 17 -15.66 10.28 5.79
N GLU A 18 -14.45 10.08 5.25
CA GLU A 18 -13.16 10.40 5.90
C GLU A 18 -13.09 9.90 7.35
N VAL A 19 -13.15 8.59 7.52
CA VAL A 19 -13.16 7.95 8.84
C VAL A 19 -12.01 6.98 8.98
N GLN A 20 -11.46 6.90 10.19
CA GLN A 20 -10.57 5.81 10.58
C GLN A 20 -11.41 4.59 10.93
N ILE A 21 -11.16 3.48 10.24
CA ILE A 21 -11.76 2.18 10.53
C ILE A 21 -10.67 1.18 10.90
N PRO A 22 -10.99 0.12 11.65
CA PRO A 22 -10.09 -1.00 11.83
C PRO A 22 -9.63 -1.56 10.47
N THR A 23 -8.34 -1.87 10.31
CA THR A 23 -7.77 -2.38 9.04
C THR A 23 -8.51 -3.62 8.53
N ASN A 24 -8.94 -4.50 9.42
CA ASN A 24 -9.72 -5.70 9.08
C ASN A 24 -11.17 -5.41 8.62
N HIS A 25 -11.63 -4.16 8.68
CA HIS A 25 -12.93 -3.73 8.18
C HIS A 25 -12.85 -3.08 6.79
N VAL A 26 -11.65 -2.91 6.22
CA VAL A 26 -11.46 -2.44 4.84
C VAL A 26 -12.06 -3.47 3.88
N VAL A 27 -12.88 -3.03 2.95
CA VAL A 27 -13.48 -3.92 1.94
C VAL A 27 -13.40 -3.31 0.54
N ARG A 28 -13.69 -4.13 -0.48
CA ARG A 28 -13.71 -3.67 -1.87
C ARG A 28 -14.66 -2.48 -2.05
N GLY A 29 -14.19 -1.47 -2.76
CA GLY A 29 -14.90 -0.21 -2.97
C GLY A 29 -14.42 0.92 -2.05
N ASP A 30 -13.62 0.60 -1.04
CA ASP A 30 -12.97 1.63 -0.21
C ASP A 30 -11.83 2.29 -0.97
N VAL A 31 -11.74 3.60 -0.81
CA VAL A 31 -10.60 4.41 -1.20
C VAL A 31 -9.81 4.67 0.07
N VAL A 32 -8.61 4.10 0.16
CA VAL A 32 -7.75 4.11 1.34
C VAL A 32 -6.71 5.21 1.17
N VAL A 33 -6.55 6.06 2.19
CA VAL A 33 -5.44 7.01 2.25
C VAL A 33 -4.22 6.34 2.88
N LEU A 34 -3.09 6.43 2.19
CA LEU A 34 -1.79 5.96 2.64
C LEU A 34 -0.82 7.14 2.76
N GLY A 35 0.01 7.12 3.80
CA GLY A 35 1.12 8.04 4.02
C GLY A 35 2.36 7.33 4.55
N THR A 36 3.48 8.04 4.60
CA THR A 36 4.75 7.53 5.15
C THR A 36 4.56 6.90 6.54
N GLY A 37 5.05 5.68 6.70
CA GLY A 37 4.95 4.89 7.93
C GLY A 37 3.77 3.92 7.95
N ASP A 38 2.80 4.07 7.04
CA ASP A 38 1.66 3.17 6.99
C ASP A 38 2.05 1.78 6.48
N VAL A 39 1.41 0.78 7.07
CA VAL A 39 1.38 -0.58 6.53
C VAL A 39 0.20 -0.66 5.58
N VAL A 40 0.45 -1.13 4.36
CA VAL A 40 -0.59 -1.30 3.35
C VAL A 40 -1.60 -2.35 3.84
N PRO A 41 -2.90 -2.00 4.02
CA PRO A 41 -3.90 -2.85 4.67
C PRO A 41 -4.40 -4.01 3.81
N ALA A 42 -4.35 -3.86 2.49
CA ALA A 42 -4.87 -4.80 1.51
C ALA A 42 -4.17 -4.56 0.16
N ASP A 43 -4.27 -5.51 -0.76
CA ASP A 43 -3.83 -5.29 -2.14
C ASP A 43 -4.72 -4.26 -2.82
N MET A 44 -4.11 -3.17 -3.29
CA MET A 44 -4.84 -2.02 -3.81
C MET A 44 -4.20 -1.49 -5.08
N ARG A 45 -5.05 -0.91 -5.93
CA ARG A 45 -4.64 -0.13 -7.08
C ARG A 45 -4.68 1.35 -6.71
N LEU A 46 -3.62 2.07 -7.05
CA LEU A 46 -3.51 3.51 -6.82
C LEU A 46 -4.49 4.27 -7.72
N ALA A 47 -5.29 5.16 -7.13
CA ALA A 47 -6.06 6.14 -7.89
C ALA A 47 -5.23 7.42 -8.10
N GLU A 48 -4.50 7.83 -7.05
CA GLU A 48 -3.61 8.98 -7.00
C GLU A 48 -2.36 8.67 -6.14
N SER A 49 -1.26 9.36 -6.41
CA SER A 49 -0.02 9.21 -5.63
C SER A 49 0.90 10.41 -5.80
N GLU A 50 1.59 10.81 -4.73
CA GLU A 50 2.60 11.87 -4.72
C GLU A 50 3.88 11.37 -4.04
N ASP A 51 4.97 11.27 -4.81
CA ASP A 51 6.30 10.78 -4.38
C ASP A 51 6.28 9.45 -3.59
N LEU A 52 5.35 8.56 -3.96
CA LEU A 52 5.11 7.32 -3.24
C LEU A 52 6.26 6.33 -3.43
N LYS A 53 6.84 5.90 -2.32
CA LYS A 53 7.78 4.78 -2.26
C LYS A 53 7.30 3.75 -1.24
N VAL A 54 7.44 2.50 -1.60
CA VAL A 54 6.99 1.37 -0.79
C VAL A 54 8.14 0.36 -0.67
N SER A 55 8.43 -0.06 0.55
CA SER A 55 9.29 -1.20 0.81
C SER A 55 8.48 -2.46 0.57
N GLU A 56 8.88 -3.22 -0.46
CA GLU A 56 8.24 -4.49 -0.83
C GLU A 56 9.03 -5.70 -0.33
N MET A 57 9.94 -5.51 0.66
CA MET A 57 10.77 -6.58 1.22
C MET A 57 9.93 -7.78 1.70
N ALA A 58 8.75 -7.53 2.26
CA ALA A 58 7.84 -8.59 2.71
C ALA A 58 7.26 -9.43 1.55
N LEU A 59 7.21 -8.87 0.34
CA LEU A 59 6.62 -9.51 -0.85
C LEU A 59 7.68 -10.10 -1.78
N THR A 60 8.75 -9.35 -2.05
CA THR A 60 9.78 -9.70 -3.04
C THR A 60 11.06 -10.24 -2.41
N GLY A 61 11.30 -9.95 -1.13
CA GLY A 61 12.57 -10.23 -0.45
C GLY A 61 13.68 -9.21 -0.77
N GLU A 62 13.41 -8.23 -1.63
CA GLU A 62 14.39 -7.21 -2.00
C GLU A 62 14.34 -6.03 -1.00
N PRO A 63 15.50 -5.53 -0.54
CA PRO A 63 15.55 -4.48 0.48
C PRO A 63 15.30 -3.08 -0.09
N ASP A 64 15.40 -2.90 -1.40
CA ASP A 64 15.26 -1.61 -2.06
C ASP A 64 13.80 -1.15 -2.14
N ASP A 65 13.59 0.14 -1.87
CA ASP A 65 12.28 0.77 -2.00
C ASP A 65 11.87 0.92 -3.48
N VAL A 66 10.60 0.61 -3.75
CA VAL A 66 10.02 0.69 -5.10
C VAL A 66 9.20 1.96 -5.23
N SER A 67 9.55 2.80 -6.21
CA SER A 67 8.73 3.96 -6.59
C SER A 67 7.44 3.50 -7.27
N LYS A 68 6.32 4.05 -6.80
CA LYS A 68 4.99 3.73 -7.29
C LYS A 68 4.35 4.94 -8.00
N THR A 69 3.43 4.67 -8.92
CA THR A 69 2.68 5.72 -9.60
C THR A 69 1.30 5.22 -10.00
N TRP A 70 0.30 6.08 -9.92
CA TRP A 70 -1.06 5.77 -10.39
C TRP A 70 -1.20 5.77 -11.92
N LYS A 71 -0.22 6.31 -12.66
CA LYS A 71 -0.26 6.38 -14.13
C LYS A 71 0.32 5.14 -14.77
N LEU A 72 -0.50 4.42 -15.55
CA LEU A 72 -0.01 3.36 -16.42
C LEU A 72 0.97 3.94 -17.45
N LYS A 73 2.20 3.42 -17.45
CA LYS A 73 3.20 3.73 -18.48
C LYS A 73 3.34 2.52 -19.39
N PRO A 74 3.37 2.70 -20.72
CA PRO A 74 3.71 1.61 -21.61
C PRO A 74 5.16 1.18 -21.33
N LYS A 75 5.39 -0.13 -21.23
CA LYS A 75 6.75 -0.70 -21.11
C LYS A 75 7.57 -0.24 -22.31
N LYS A 76 8.71 0.39 -22.07
CA LYS A 76 9.64 0.73 -23.14
C LYS A 76 10.47 -0.50 -23.49
N GLU A 77 10.80 -0.63 -24.77
CA GLU A 77 11.68 -1.71 -25.21
C GLU A 77 13.07 -1.58 -24.56
N GLY A 78 13.56 -2.67 -23.98
CA GLY A 78 14.81 -2.71 -23.21
C GLY A 78 14.70 -2.28 -21.74
N GLU A 79 13.53 -1.88 -21.25
CA GLU A 79 13.34 -1.59 -19.82
C GLU A 79 13.32 -2.90 -19.01
N PRO A 80 14.09 -3.01 -17.90
CA PRO A 80 14.10 -4.20 -17.07
C PRO A 80 12.72 -4.49 -16.50
N GLU A 81 12.42 -5.77 -16.32
CA GLU A 81 11.16 -6.17 -15.69
C GLU A 81 11.16 -5.81 -14.21
N LYS A 82 10.07 -5.17 -13.79
CA LYS A 82 9.81 -4.91 -12.37
C LYS A 82 9.11 -6.12 -11.79
N LEU A 83 9.48 -6.49 -10.56
CA LEU A 83 8.87 -7.60 -9.84
C LEU A 83 7.38 -7.34 -9.56
N THR A 84 7.00 -6.07 -9.44
CA THR A 84 5.64 -5.66 -9.16
C THR A 84 5.18 -4.49 -10.07
N PRO A 85 3.87 -4.38 -10.37
CA PRO A 85 3.32 -3.22 -11.05
C PRO A 85 3.48 -1.92 -10.24
N GLU A 86 3.84 -0.82 -10.91
CA GLU A 86 3.95 0.50 -10.27
C GLU A 86 2.60 1.05 -9.78
N VAL A 87 1.50 0.59 -10.39
CA VAL A 87 0.13 1.06 -10.13
C VAL A 87 -0.54 0.35 -8.96
N CYS A 88 0.14 -0.62 -8.34
CA CYS A 88 -0.38 -1.40 -7.23
C CYS A 88 0.53 -1.32 -6.01
N VAL A 89 -0.10 -1.42 -4.85
CA VAL A 89 0.53 -1.62 -3.54
C VAL A 89 -0.06 -2.88 -2.90
N PHE A 90 0.73 -3.57 -2.10
CA PHE A 90 0.40 -4.92 -1.62
C PHE A 90 0.33 -4.99 -0.11
N SER A 91 -0.61 -5.78 0.38
CA SER A 91 -0.86 -5.98 1.81
C SER A 91 0.42 -6.34 2.56
N GLY A 92 0.66 -5.68 3.69
CA GLY A 92 1.83 -5.93 4.55
C GLY A 92 3.13 -5.26 4.09
N CYS A 93 3.16 -4.59 2.94
CA CYS A 93 4.26 -3.73 2.55
C CYS A 93 4.20 -2.37 3.30
N ASN A 94 5.32 -1.68 3.42
CA ASN A 94 5.41 -0.43 4.18
C ASN A 94 5.58 0.77 3.25
N VAL A 95 4.83 1.84 3.47
CA VAL A 95 5.05 3.11 2.78
C VAL A 95 6.25 3.81 3.41
N THR A 96 7.32 3.98 2.65
CA THR A 96 8.56 4.59 3.13
C THR A 96 8.64 6.08 2.81
N ASN A 97 7.88 6.55 1.84
CA ASN A 97 7.78 7.96 1.49
C ASN A 97 6.49 8.30 0.75
N GLY A 98 6.08 9.57 0.83
CA GLY A 98 4.98 10.14 0.06
C GLY A 98 3.60 9.82 0.62
N LYS A 99 2.60 9.98 -0.25
CA LYS A 99 1.19 9.71 0.05
C LYS A 99 0.45 9.16 -1.16
N ALA A 100 -0.62 8.43 -0.93
CA ALA A 100 -1.48 7.86 -1.97
C ALA A 100 -2.94 7.73 -1.52
N GLY A 101 -3.83 7.65 -2.50
CA GLY A 101 -5.27 7.50 -2.35
C GLY A 101 -5.89 6.80 -3.56
#